data_AF-A0AAJ2QF05-F1
#
_entry.id   AF-A0AAJ2QF05-F1
#
_cell.length_a   1.000
_cell.length_b   1.000
_cell.length_c   1.000
_cell.angle_alpha   90.00
_cell.angle_beta   90.00
_cell.angle_gamma   90.00
#
_symmetry.space_group_name_H-M   'P 1'
#
loop_
_entity.id
_entity.type
_entity.pdbx_description
1 polymer ?
#
loop_
_entity_poly.entity_id
_entity_poly.type
_entity_poly.pdbx_seq_one_letter_code
_entity_poly.pdbx_strand_id
1 'polypeptide(L)' 'MLEIHAQEQARRERARAEMAFKIQPQRSSSTALLHRGGCSTYPDQVGLISREGAMVALAEPGIEPCEVCRPQTGLLG' A
#
# COMPACT_ATOMS: atom_id res chain seq x y z
N MET A 1 27.96 9.64 -12.62
CA MET A 1 26.79 10.11 -13.39
C MET A 1 25.67 9.07 -13.40
N LEU A 2 25.93 7.79 -13.73
CA LEU A 2 24.94 6.69 -13.60
C LEU A 2 24.41 6.49 -12.18
N GLU A 3 25.28 6.60 -11.16
CA GLU A 3 24.90 6.38 -9.76
C GLU A 3 23.91 7.43 -9.22
N ILE A 4 24.06 8.69 -9.66
CA ILE A 4 23.12 9.77 -9.32
C ILE A 4 21.74 9.48 -9.93
N HIS A 5 21.71 8.98 -11.18
CA HIS A 5 20.47 8.58 -11.83
C HIS A 5 19.79 7.41 -11.12
N ALA A 6 20.55 6.39 -10.71
CA ALA A 6 20.01 5.24 -9.98
C ALA A 6 19.44 5.64 -8.60
N GLN A 7 20.13 6.53 -7.89
CA GLN A 7 19.68 7.02 -6.59
C GLN A 7 18.42 7.90 -6.70
N GLU A 8 18.34 8.74 -7.73
CA GLU A 8 17.17 9.56 -8.06
C GLU A 8 15.95 8.68 -8.43
N GLN A 9 16.15 7.61 -9.22
CA GLN A 9 15.09 6.66 -9.54
C GLN A 9 14.58 5.93 -8.29
N ALA A 10 15.49 5.42 -7.45
CA ALA A 10 15.13 4.75 -6.20
C ALA A 10 14.37 5.70 -5.25
N ARG A 11 14.75 6.97 -5.20
CA ARG A 11 14.03 7.99 -4.42
C ARG A 11 12.62 8.22 -4.95
N ARG A 12 12.45 8.30 -6.26
CA ARG A 12 11.13 8.44 -6.91
C ARG A 12 10.26 7.20 -6.75
N GLU A 13 10.84 6.01 -6.80
CA GLU A 13 10.12 4.76 -6.51
C GLU A 13 9.66 4.71 -5.06
N ARG A 14 10.51 5.08 -4.10
CA ARG A 14 10.11 5.18 -2.69
C ARG A 14 8.98 6.19 -2.50
N ALA A 15 9.11 7.38 -3.07
CA ALA A 15 8.06 8.39 -3.00
C ALA A 15 6.74 7.87 -3.61
N ARG A 16 6.79 7.15 -4.74
CA ARG A 16 5.61 6.52 -5.34
C ARG A 16 5.02 5.41 -4.47
N ALA A 17 5.85 4.56 -3.87
CA ALA A 17 5.41 3.50 -2.96
C ALA A 17 4.81 4.04 -1.65
N GLU A 18 5.35 5.16 -1.13
CA GLU A 18 4.80 5.86 0.04
C GLU A 18 3.44 6.50 -0.24
N MET A 19 3.20 6.92 -1.49
CA MET A 19 1.92 7.47 -1.95
C MET A 19 0.91 6.40 -2.42
N ALA A 20 1.35 5.15 -2.58
CA ALA A 20 0.53 4.04 -3.07
C ALA A 20 -0.04 3.20 -1.91
N PHE A 21 -0.94 2.28 -2.26
CA PHE A 21 -1.54 1.31 -1.34
C PHE A 21 -1.41 -0.10 -1.90
N LYS A 22 -1.64 -1.13 -1.09
CA LYS A 22 -1.59 -2.53 -1.52
C LYS A 22 -2.56 -3.39 -0.73
N ILE A 23 -3.03 -4.46 -1.35
CA ILE A 23 -3.94 -5.42 -0.71
C ILE A 23 -3.16 -6.71 -0.44
N GLN A 24 -3.11 -7.09 0.83
CA GLN A 24 -2.77 -8.44 1.23
C GLN A 24 -4.00 -9.33 0.97
N PRO A 25 -3.89 -10.34 0.09
CA PRO A 25 -5.01 -11.22 -0.22
C PRO A 25 -5.46 -12.00 1.02
N GLN A 26 -6.75 -12.35 1.05
CA GLN A 26 -7.28 -13.28 2.02
C GLN A 26 -6.53 -14.62 1.94
N ARG A 27 -6.21 -15.19 3.09
CA ARG A 27 -5.67 -16.56 3.23
C ARG A 27 -6.63 -17.35 4.11
N SER A 28 -6.48 -18.67 4.13
CA SER A 28 -7.39 -19.59 4.83
C SER A 28 -7.62 -19.26 6.32
N SER A 29 -6.74 -18.48 6.95
CA SER A 29 -6.80 -18.09 8.36
C SER A 29 -6.87 -16.56 8.59
N SER A 30 -6.95 -15.73 7.56
CA SER A 30 -6.92 -14.27 7.73
C SER A 30 -7.71 -13.54 6.66
N THR A 31 -8.46 -12.51 7.08
CA THR A 31 -9.15 -11.58 6.17
C THR A 31 -8.17 -10.84 5.26
N ALA A 32 -8.65 -10.28 4.15
CA ALA A 32 -7.81 -9.47 3.29
C ALA A 32 -7.51 -8.13 3.98
N LEU A 33 -6.27 -7.64 3.88
CA LEU A 33 -5.87 -6.40 4.54
C LEU A 33 -5.43 -5.35 3.53
N LEU A 34 -5.96 -4.14 3.65
CA LEU A 34 -5.40 -2.97 2.98
C LEU A 34 -4.17 -2.47 3.75
N HIS A 35 -3.12 -2.08 3.04
CA HIS A 35 -1.90 -1.51 3.59
C HIS A 35 -1.50 -0.25 2.82
N ARG A 36 -0.72 0.63 3.47
CA ARG A 36 0.08 1.63 2.72
C ARG A 36 1.16 0.90 1.94
N GLY A 37 1.56 1.43 0.79
CA GLY A 37 2.53 0.78 -0.10
C GLY A 37 3.88 0.54 0.59
N GLY A 38 4.31 1.50 1.42
CA GLY A 38 5.52 1.39 2.25
C GLY A 38 5.37 0.55 3.54
N CYS A 39 4.22 -0.05 3.83
CA CYS A 39 4.04 -0.86 5.03
C CYS A 39 4.94 -2.12 4.99
N SER A 40 5.75 -2.31 6.03
CA SER A 40 6.69 -3.43 6.14
C SER A 40 6.06 -4.72 6.72
N THR A 41 4.87 -4.66 7.32
CA THR A 41 4.18 -5.85 7.84
C THR A 41 3.75 -6.81 6.74
N TYR A 42 3.56 -6.30 5.54
CA TYR A 42 3.36 -7.07 4.32
C TYR A 42 4.38 -6.60 3.29
N PRO A 43 5.57 -7.22 3.19
CA PRO A 43 6.68 -6.69 2.41
C PRO A 43 6.47 -6.80 0.89
N ASP A 44 5.56 -7.66 0.44
CA ASP A 44 5.25 -7.83 -0.97
C ASP A 44 4.73 -6.52 -1.55
N GLN A 45 5.36 -6.03 -2.62
CA GLN A 45 5.01 -4.79 -3.33
C GLN A 45 4.18 -5.06 -4.59
N VAL A 46 3.58 -6.25 -4.69
CA VAL A 46 2.78 -6.65 -5.86
C VAL A 46 1.40 -6.00 -5.79
N GLY A 47 0.95 -5.46 -6.92
CA GLY A 47 -0.42 -4.94 -7.06
C GLY A 47 -0.65 -3.63 -6.30
N LEU A 48 0.26 -2.66 -6.43
CA LEU A 48 0.04 -1.32 -5.89
C LEU A 48 -1.19 -0.68 -6.53
N ILE A 49 -2.05 -0.08 -5.71
CA ILE A 49 -3.28 0.61 -6.11
C ILE A 49 -3.21 2.10 -5.76
N SER A 50 -3.98 2.91 -6.48
CA SER A 50 -4.10 4.35 -6.23
C SER A 50 -4.86 4.65 -4.94
N ARG A 51 -4.89 5.93 -4.56
CA ARG A 51 -5.70 6.43 -3.44
C ARG A 51 -7.19 6.10 -3.64
N GLU A 52 -7.72 6.28 -4.84
CA GLU A 52 -9.11 5.95 -5.18
C GLU A 52 -9.36 4.45 -5.06
N GLY A 53 -8.45 3.62 -5.57
CA GLY A 53 -8.55 2.16 -5.41
C GLY A 53 -8.53 1.73 -3.94
N ALA A 54 -7.76 2.42 -3.09
CA ALA A 54 -7.73 2.18 -1.66
C ALA A 54 -9.05 2.57 -0.96
N MET A 55 -9.69 3.66 -1.37
CA MET A 55 -11.02 4.05 -0.86
C MET A 55 -12.08 3.02 -1.25
N VAL A 56 -12.06 2.53 -2.50
CA VAL A 56 -12.94 1.46 -2.96
C VAL A 56 -12.69 0.19 -2.15
N ALA A 57 -11.44 -0.21 -1.96
CA ALA A 57 -11.08 -1.39 -1.18
C ALA A 57 -11.56 -1.31 0.29
N LEU A 58 -11.55 -0.13 0.91
CA LEU A 58 -12.09 0.05 2.28
C LEU A 58 -13.62 -0.05 2.35
N ALA A 59 -14.32 0.18 1.24
CA ALA A 59 -15.76 0.03 1.16
C ALA A 59 -16.18 -1.43 0.89
N GLU A 60 -15.27 -2.25 0.37
CA GLU A 60 -15.53 -3.65 0.06
C GLU A 60 -15.61 -4.53 1.32
N PRO A 61 -16.69 -5.31 1.49
CA PRO A 61 -16.79 -6.28 2.57
C PRO A 61 -15.65 -7.31 2.51
N GLY A 62 -15.07 -7.63 3.67
CA GLY A 62 -13.99 -8.63 3.76
C GLY A 62 -12.59 -8.08 3.47
N ILE A 63 -12.45 -6.77 3.26
CA ILE A 63 -11.17 -6.07 3.29
C ILE A 63 -11.14 -5.17 4.53
N GLU A 64 -10.19 -5.45 5.43
CA GLU A 64 -9.99 -4.65 6.63
C GLU A 64 -8.75 -3.77 6.51
N PRO A 65 -8.72 -2.60 7.17
CA PRO A 65 -7.51 -1.81 7.23
C PRO A 65 -6.45 -2.47 8.11
N CYS A 66 -5.19 -2.46 7.68
CA CYS A 66 -4.08 -2.83 8.55
C CYS A 66 -4.03 -1.92 9.80
N GLU A 67 -4.09 -2.53 10.98
CA GLU A 67 -4.07 -1.81 12.26
C GLU A 67 -2.74 -1.10 12.56
N VAL A 68 -1.65 -1.59 11.95
CA VAL A 68 -0.29 -1.07 12.16
C VAL A 68 -0.05 0.22 11.35
N CYS A 69 -0.26 0.18 10.03
CA CYS A 69 0.00 1.34 9.17
C CYS A 69 -1.22 2.26 8.98
N ARG A 70 -2.40 1.85 9.48
CA ARG A 70 -3.67 2.60 9.45
C ARG A 70 -3.88 3.30 8.10
N PRO A 71 -4.02 2.54 7.00
CA PRO A 71 -4.08 3.10 5.65
C PRO A 71 -5.28 4.04 5.47
N GLN A 72 -6.37 3.83 6.21
CA GLN A 72 -7.60 4.62 6.18
C GLN A 72 -7.42 6.07 6.64
N THR A 73 -6.40 6.37 7.45
CA THR A 73 -6.13 7.73 7.92
C THR A 73 -5.79 8.64 6.73
N GLY A 74 -6.60 9.68 6.52
CA GLY A 74 -6.46 10.60 5.38
C GLY A 74 -7.04 10.09 4.07
N LEU A 75 -7.65 8.89 4.06
CA LEU A 75 -8.44 8.38 2.94
C LEU A 75 -9.93 8.73 3.07
N LEU A 76 -10.47 8.49 4.26
CA LEU A 76 -11.84 8.81 4.62
C LEU A 76 -11.84 10.20 5.29
N GLY A 77 -12.47 11.16 4.63
CA GLY A 77 -12.71 12.51 5.14
C GLY A 77 -14.09 12.62 5.75
#